data_AF-A0A1H0FRT6-F1
#
_entry.id   AF-A0A1H0FRT6-F1
#
_cell.length_a   1.000
_cell.length_b   1.000
_cell.length_c   1.000
_cell.angle_alpha   90.00
_cell.angle_beta   90.00
_cell.angle_gamma   90.00
#
_symmetry.space_group_name_H-M   'P 1'
#
loop_
_entity.id
_entity.type
_entity.pdbx_description
1 polymer ?
#
loop_
_entity_poly.entity_id
_entity_poly.type
_entity_poly.pdbx_seq_one_letter_code
_entity_poly.pdbx_strand_id
1 'polypeptide(L)'
;MGANDPVWIFILMYILFYATFVDAMNIFKQGRRKFLSLVMMVITPVHFGLAFVNSMGRGEGVTELQHLFHSLMEFQAWAVIVILAYVYILVWWLHAFFTWMKTQNIQQRVDKE
;
A
#
# COMPACT_ATOMS: atom_id res chain seq x y z
N MET A 1 4.39 -13.89 -27.30
CA MET A 1 5.26 -12.89 -26.65
C MET A 1 4.64 -12.59 -25.30
N GLY A 2 5.23 -13.09 -24.21
CA GLY A 2 4.65 -12.93 -22.87
C GLY A 2 4.62 -11.45 -22.51
N ALA A 3 3.45 -10.96 -22.10
CA ALA A 3 3.36 -9.65 -21.47
C ALA A 3 4.18 -9.72 -20.17
N ASN A 4 5.30 -9.02 -20.17
CA ASN A 4 6.18 -8.90 -19.02
C ASN A 4 5.97 -7.52 -18.43
N ASP A 5 5.46 -7.48 -17.21
CA ASP A 5 5.43 -6.24 -16.44
C ASP A 5 6.87 -5.80 -16.13
N PRO A 6 7.20 -4.51 -16.27
CA PRO A 6 8.53 -4.03 -15.96
C PRO A 6 8.91 -4.30 -14.50
N VAL A 7 10.06 -4.96 -14.29
CA VAL A 7 10.56 -5.37 -12.96
C VAL A 7 10.59 -4.22 -11.95
N TRP A 8 10.87 -3.01 -12.42
CA TRP A 8 10.95 -1.83 -11.56
C TRP A 8 9.62 -1.50 -10.85
N ILE A 9 8.46 -1.85 -11.44
CA ILE A 9 7.15 -1.64 -10.82
C ILE A 9 7.06 -2.45 -9.53
N PHE A 10 7.42 -3.74 -9.60
CA PHE A 10 7.42 -4.63 -8.44
C PHE A 10 8.37 -4.15 -7.34
N ILE A 11 9.57 -3.70 -7.72
CA ILE A 11 10.55 -3.16 -6.77
C ILE A 11 9.95 -1.96 -6.03
N LEU A 12 9.33 -1.01 -6.74
CA LEU A 12 8.71 0.16 -6.12
C LEU A 12 7.55 -0.25 -5.19
N MET A 13 6.73 -1.21 -5.59
CA MET A 13 5.62 -1.70 -4.75
C MET A 13 6.13 -2.36 -3.48
N TYR A 14 7.16 -3.21 -3.57
CA TYR A 14 7.75 -3.85 -2.39
C TYR A 14 8.39 -2.85 -1.44
N ILE A 15 9.07 -1.82 -1.96
CA ILE A 15 9.62 -0.73 -1.15
C ILE A 15 8.48 0.02 -0.44
N LEU A 16 7.39 0.33 -1.16
CA LEU A 16 6.24 1.03 -0.59
C LEU A 16 5.61 0.21 0.55
N PHE A 17 5.34 -1.08 0.33
CA PHE A 17 4.78 -1.95 1.37
C PHE A 17 5.69 -2.06 2.59
N TYR A 18 6.99 -2.23 2.38
CA TYR A 18 7.96 -2.28 3.48
C TYR A 18 7.97 -0.98 4.28
N ALA A 19 8.03 0.17 3.60
CA ALA A 19 7.98 1.48 4.24
C ALA A 19 6.69 1.67 5.04
N THR A 20 5.54 1.26 4.48
CA THR A 20 4.24 1.34 5.17
C THR A 20 4.18 0.46 6.41
N PHE A 21 4.73 -0.76 6.34
CA PHE A 21 4.76 -1.66 7.49
C PHE A 21 5.63 -1.09 8.62
N VAL A 22 6.81 -0.57 8.29
CA VAL A 22 7.71 0.08 9.27
C VAL A 22 7.05 1.31 9.91
N ASP A 23 6.40 2.17 9.11
CA ASP A 23 5.71 3.36 9.61
C ASP A 23 4.55 2.98 10.54
N ALA A 24 3.73 1.99 10.16
CA ALA A 24 2.66 1.48 11.02
C ALA A 24 3.18 0.95 12.36
N MET A 25 4.30 0.21 12.36
CA MET A 25 4.94 -0.24 13.61
C MET A 25 5.41 0.93 14.47
N ASN A 26 5.96 1.99 13.87
CA ASN A 26 6.43 3.16 14.61
C ASN A 26 5.26 3.93 15.24
N ILE A 27 4.19 4.17 14.50
CA ILE A 27 2.98 4.83 15.01
C ILE A 27 2.34 4.00 16.13
N PHE A 28 2.29 2.68 15.97
CA PHE A 28 1.81 1.76 17.00
C PHE A 28 2.61 1.88 18.31
N LYS A 29 3.95 1.88 18.23
CA LYS A 29 4.86 2.03 19.39
C LYS A 29 4.68 3.38 20.10
N GLN A 30 4.39 4.45 19.36
CA GLN A 30 4.10 5.78 19.92
C GLN A 30 2.74 5.87 20.61
N GLY A 31 1.94 4.80 20.56
CA GLY A 31 0.61 4.73 21.17
C GLY A 31 -0.46 5.58 20.50
N ARG A 32 -0.15 6.20 19.36
CA ARG A 32 -1.08 6.97 18.56
C ARG A 32 -1.81 6.01 17.62
N ARG A 33 -3.13 6.16 17.46
CA ARG A 33 -3.92 5.43 16.44
C ARG A 33 -3.62 3.92 16.39
N LYS A 34 -3.53 3.29 17.57
CA LYS A 34 -3.14 1.88 17.72
C LYS A 34 -3.99 0.94 16.86
N PHE A 35 -5.30 1.16 16.83
CA PHE A 35 -6.21 0.35 16.03
C PHE A 35 -5.91 0.44 14.52
N LEU A 36 -5.79 1.65 13.97
CA LEU A 36 -5.47 1.84 12.54
C LEU A 36 -4.11 1.24 12.19
N SER A 37 -3.12 1.39 13.06
CA SER A 37 -1.78 0.84 12.84
C SER A 37 -1.80 -0.70 12.86
N LEU A 38 -2.59 -1.30 13.76
CA LEU A 38 -2.77 -2.75 13.82
C LEU A 38 -3.49 -3.27 12.57
N VAL A 39 -4.55 -2.60 12.12
CA VAL A 39 -5.22 -2.93 10.84
C VAL A 39 -4.21 -2.87 9.70
N MET A 40 -3.35 -1.84 9.65
CA MET A 40 -2.34 -1.70 8.60
C MET A 40 -1.29 -2.81 8.60
N MET A 41 -0.84 -3.20 9.80
CA MET A 41 0.09 -4.31 9.99
C MET A 41 -0.49 -5.66 9.54
N VAL A 42 -1.81 -5.83 9.54
CA VAL A 42 -2.49 -7.03 9.04
C VAL A 42 -2.80 -6.94 7.55
N ILE A 43 -3.32 -5.80 7.09
CA ILE A 43 -3.69 -5.58 5.68
C ILE A 43 -2.47 -5.73 4.76
N THR A 44 -1.31 -5.19 5.16
CA THR A 44 -0.11 -5.19 4.30
C THR A 44 0.36 -6.59 3.92
N PRO A 45 0.59 -7.54 4.85
CA PRO A 45 0.98 -8.90 4.51
C PRO A 45 -0.14 -9.70 3.85
N VAL A 46 -1.40 -9.51 4.24
CA VAL A 46 -2.55 -10.21 3.62
C VAL A 46 -2.68 -9.82 2.14
N HIS A 47 -2.62 -8.51 1.88
CA HIS A 47 -2.61 -7.97 0.53
C HIS A 47 -1.47 -8.54 -0.32
N PHE A 48 -0.24 -8.48 0.22
CA PHE A 48 0.93 -9.00 -0.48
C PHE A 48 0.78 -10.48 -0.82
N GLY A 49 0.33 -11.30 0.13
CA GLY A 49 0.09 -12.72 -0.08
C GLY A 49 -0.96 -12.99 -1.15
N LEU A 50 -2.10 -12.28 -1.10
CA LEU A 50 -3.16 -12.42 -2.09
C LEU A 50 -2.71 -12.00 -3.49
N ALA A 51 -2.02 -10.86 -3.62
CA ALA A 51 -1.51 -10.38 -4.89
C ALA A 51 -0.48 -11.36 -5.48
N PHE A 52 0.45 -11.85 -4.65
CA PHE A 52 1.47 -12.81 -5.07
C PHE A 52 0.87 -14.14 -5.54
N VAL A 53 -0.06 -14.72 -4.76
CA VAL A 53 -0.68 -16.00 -5.11
C VAL A 53 -1.51 -15.89 -6.39
N ASN A 54 -2.28 -14.82 -6.56
CA ASN A 54 -3.10 -14.66 -7.76
C ASN A 54 -2.27 -14.29 -9.00
N SER A 55 -1.13 -13.60 -8.84
CA SER A 55 -0.20 -13.38 -9.95
C SER A 55 0.34 -14.70 -10.53
N MET A 56 0.52 -15.74 -9.71
CA MET A 56 0.92 -17.07 -10.20
C MET A 56 -0.16 -17.79 -11.02
N GLY A 57 -1.44 -17.45 -10.84
CA GLY A 57 -2.58 -18.01 -11.57
C GLY A 57 -2.88 -17.30 -12.89
N ARG A 58 -2.05 -16.33 -13.30
CA ARG A 58 -2.26 -15.49 -14.47
C ARG A 58 -2.09 -16.26 -15.78
N GLY A 59 -3.01 -16.07 -16.72
CA GLY A 59 -2.89 -16.60 -18.08
C GLY A 59 -1.72 -15.99 -18.85
N GLU A 60 -1.12 -16.78 -19.76
CA GLU A 60 0.00 -16.31 -20.58
C GLU A 60 -0.37 -15.06 -21.39
N GLY A 61 0.51 -14.05 -21.40
CA GLY A 61 0.31 -12.84 -22.20
C GLY A 61 -0.61 -11.78 -21.59
N VAL A 62 -1.18 -11.98 -20.40
CA VAL A 62 -1.99 -10.98 -19.69
C VAL A 62 -1.12 -10.21 -18.69
N THR A 63 -1.17 -8.88 -18.56
CA THR A 63 -0.37 -8.19 -17.51
C THR A 63 -1.00 -8.37 -16.12
N GLU A 64 -0.23 -8.14 -15.04
CA GLU A 64 -0.78 -8.20 -13.68
C GLU A 64 -1.92 -7.20 -13.46
N LEU A 65 -1.79 -5.99 -13.99
CA LEU A 65 -2.83 -4.97 -13.88
C LEU A 65 -4.10 -5.42 -14.63
N GLN A 66 -3.96 -6.00 -15.82
CA GLN A 66 -5.09 -6.56 -16.56
C GLN A 66 -5.75 -7.70 -15.81
N HIS A 67 -4.95 -8.60 -15.23
CA HIS A 67 -5.45 -9.72 -14.44
C HIS A 67 -6.22 -9.24 -13.20
N LEU A 68 -5.68 -8.27 -12.47
CA LEU A 68 -6.35 -7.63 -11.34
C LEU A 68 -7.66 -6.95 -11.77
N PHE A 69 -7.64 -6.20 -12.87
CA PHE A 69 -8.81 -5.48 -13.35
C PHE A 69 -9.92 -6.43 -13.80
N HIS A 70 -9.57 -7.49 -14.53
CA HIS A 70 -10.51 -8.52 -14.94
C HIS A 70 -11.14 -9.21 -13.72
N SER A 71 -10.30 -9.60 -12.75
CA SER A 71 -10.76 -10.24 -11.51
C SER A 71 -11.62 -9.30 -10.66
N LEU A 72 -11.37 -7.99 -10.72
CA LEU A 72 -12.19 -6.97 -10.07
C LEU A 72 -13.56 -6.84 -10.76
N MET A 73 -13.62 -6.85 -12.08
CA MET A 73 -14.88 -6.82 -12.84
C MET A 73 -15.73 -8.07 -12.60
N GLU A 74 -15.09 -9.21 -12.35
CA GLU A 74 -15.75 -10.45 -11.92
C GLU A 74 -16.10 -10.47 -10.43
N PHE A 75 -15.85 -9.37 -9.69
CA PHE A 75 -16.05 -9.28 -8.24
C PHE A 75 -15.36 -10.39 -7.44
N GLN A 76 -14.22 -10.88 -7.92
CA GLN A 76 -13.43 -11.85 -7.17
C GLN A 76 -12.99 -11.23 -5.84
N ALA A 77 -13.26 -11.93 -4.73
CA ALA A 77 -13.07 -11.38 -3.39
C ALA A 77 -11.62 -10.90 -3.14
N TRP A 78 -10.63 -11.62 -3.65
CA TRP A 78 -9.22 -11.23 -3.50
C TRP A 78 -8.92 -9.90 -4.21
N ALA A 79 -9.48 -9.67 -5.40
CA ALA A 79 -9.24 -8.46 -6.18
C ALA A 79 -9.84 -7.24 -5.47
N VAL A 80 -11.04 -7.40 -4.90
CA VAL A 80 -11.68 -6.36 -4.08
C VAL A 80 -10.83 -6.05 -2.84
N ILE A 81 -10.37 -7.07 -2.11
CA ILE A 81 -9.50 -6.89 -0.94
C ILE A 81 -8.20 -6.17 -1.32
N VAL A 82 -7.60 -6.56 -2.44
CA VAL A 82 -6.36 -5.97 -2.97
C VAL A 82 -6.55 -4.49 -3.30
N ILE A 83 -7.65 -4.11 -3.96
CA ILE A 83 -7.99 -2.72 -4.27
C ILE A 83 -8.26 -1.90 -3.01
N LEU A 84 -9.02 -2.44 -2.06
CA LEU A 84 -9.30 -1.76 -0.79
C LEU A 84 -8.01 -1.52 0.01
N ALA A 85 -7.09 -2.47 0.01
CA ALA A 85 -5.78 -2.31 0.62
C ALA A 85 -4.96 -1.20 -0.06
N TYR A 86 -4.95 -1.12 -1.40
CA TYR A 86 -4.29 -0.01 -2.11
C TYR A 86 -4.89 1.35 -1.73
N VAL A 87 -6.22 1.47 -1.69
CA VAL A 87 -6.90 2.70 -1.26
C VAL A 87 -6.50 3.06 0.17
N TYR A 88 -6.46 2.08 1.06
CA TYR A 88 -6.08 2.30 2.46
C TYR A 88 -4.61 2.76 2.61
N ILE A 89 -3.68 2.15 1.86
CA ILE A 89 -2.27 2.58 1.78
C ILE A 89 -2.18 4.03 1.28
N LEU A 90 -2.94 4.38 0.25
CA LEU A 90 -2.94 5.73 -0.30
C LEU A 90 -3.43 6.76 0.73
N VAL A 91 -4.52 6.46 1.45
CA VAL A 91 -5.02 7.31 2.54
C VAL A 91 -4.00 7.43 3.68
N TRP A 92 -3.31 6.34 4.03
CA TRP A 92 -2.26 6.33 5.04
C TRP A 92 -1.14 7.32 4.71
N TRP A 93 -0.60 7.25 3.49
CA TRP A 93 0.47 8.13 3.04
C TRP A 93 0.04 9.58 2.87
N LEU A 94 -1.17 9.84 2.38
CA LEU A 94 -1.73 11.20 2.36
C LEU A 94 -1.77 11.79 3.77
N HIS A 95 -2.27 11.02 4.74
CA HIS A 95 -2.31 11.47 6.12
C HIS A 95 -0.91 11.74 6.68
N ALA A 96 0.06 10.87 6.42
CA ALA A 96 1.46 11.05 6.83
C ALA A 96 2.04 12.33 6.22
N PHE A 97 1.83 12.55 4.92
CA PHE A 97 2.30 13.72 4.19
C PHE A 97 1.71 15.03 4.73
N PHE A 98 0.39 15.10 4.94
CA PHE A 98 -0.26 16.29 5.51
C PHE A 98 0.21 16.58 6.94
N THR A 99 0.43 15.54 7.74
CA THR A 99 0.96 15.69 9.10
C THR A 99 2.38 16.26 9.06
N TRP A 100 3.24 15.72 8.19
CA TRP A 100 4.61 16.20 8.00
C TRP A 100 4.65 17.67 7.54
N MET A 101 3.82 18.05 6.55
CA MET A 101 3.74 19.45 6.09
C MET A 101 3.31 20.40 7.21
N LYS A 102 2.34 19.99 8.05
CA LYS A 102 1.91 20.80 9.19
C LYS A 102 3.04 21.02 10.19
N THR A 103 3.82 19.98 10.49
CA THR A 103 4.98 20.07 11.40
C THR A 103 6.05 21.02 10.87
N GLN A 104 6.35 20.98 9.57
CA GLN A 104 7.34 21.88 8.94
C GLN A 104 6.90 23.35 9.01
N ASN A 105 5.63 23.65 8.75
CA ASN A 105 5.10 25.02 8.83
C ASN A 105 5.17 25.59 10.26
N ILE A 106 4.93 24.75 11.28
CA ILE A 106 5.05 25.17 12.69
C ILE A 106 6.51 25.48 13.03
N GLN A 107 7.44 24.61 12.65
CA GLN A 107 8.87 24.83 12.93
C GLN A 107 9.39 26.13 12.30
N GLN A 108 9.00 26.40 11.04
CA GLN A 108 9.36 27.65 10.35
C GLN A 108 8.83 28.93 11.00
N ARG A 109 7.77 28.85 11.81
CA ARG A 109 7.25 30.00 12.57
C ARG A 109 8.05 30.21 13.85
N VAL A 110 8.37 29.13 14.56
CA VAL A 110 9.19 29.17 15.78
C VAL A 110 10.59 29.71 15.49
N ASP A 111 11.21 29.31 14.38
CA ASP A 111 12.57 29.75 14.03
C ASP A 111 12.64 31.24 13.59
N LYS A 112 11.49 31.92 13.44
CA LYS A 112 11.38 33.34 13.04
C LYS A 112 11.05 34.29 14.19
N GLU A 113 10.69 33.77 15.37
CA GLU A 113 10.42 34.54 16.59
C GLU A 113 11.70 34.66 17.45
#